data_AF-A0A8C9XZE2-F1
#
_entry.id   AF-A0A8C9XZE2-F1
#
_cell.length_a   1.000
_cell.length_b   1.000
_cell.length_c   1.000
_cell.angle_alpha   90.00
_cell.angle_beta   90.00
_cell.angle_gamma   90.00
#
_symmetry.space_group_name_H-M   'P 1'
#
loop_
_entity.id
_entity.type
_entity.pdbx_description
1 polymer ?
#
loop_
_entity_poly.entity_id
_entity_poly.type
_entity_poly.pdbx_seq_one_letter_code
_entity_poly.pdbx_strand_id
1 'polypeptide(L)'
;NAKDNVSGRKNRIRPDFIEDPSFKRLTDHNHTAVHIPTDIYDGSTIVLNELNWSEALEDVFRKNREDDPTLLWQVYGSATGLARYYPGKPSRQIAARSCRVFCCCCRSGSVSGLTLKLIRTSVSEMLETLSDDDYVNVVYVTNQKATACFDHLVQANVRNKKLLKDAVQNITAKGITNYTKGFEFAFEQLSTTNVSRANCNKIIMLFTDGGEERAQAILEKYNADKKVRIFTFSVGQHNYDKGPIQWMACSNKGYFYEIPSIGAIRINTQEYLDVLGRPMVLADKQAKQVQWTNVYLDALV
;
A
#
# COMPACT_ATOMS: atom_id res chain seq x y z
N ASN A 1 -17.03 -40.07 12.37
CA ASN A 1 -17.32 -40.46 10.97
C ASN A 1 -17.71 -39.25 10.13
N ALA A 2 -16.74 -38.42 9.78
CA ALA A 2 -16.88 -37.47 8.67
C ALA A 2 -15.70 -37.77 7.75
N LYS A 3 -15.99 -38.50 6.66
CA LYS A 3 -15.01 -38.85 5.64
C LYS A 3 -14.54 -37.57 4.98
N ASP A 4 -13.22 -37.40 4.96
CA ASP A 4 -12.46 -36.53 4.09
C ASP A 4 -12.90 -36.73 2.62
N ASN A 5 -13.82 -35.90 2.14
CA ASN A 5 -14.09 -35.74 0.71
C ASN A 5 -13.02 -34.82 0.10
N VAL A 6 -11.82 -35.37 -0.08
CA VAL A 6 -10.73 -34.78 -0.86
C VAL A 6 -10.85 -35.21 -2.32
N SER A 7 -12.01 -34.98 -2.94
CA SER A 7 -12.27 -35.39 -4.34
C SER A 7 -12.48 -34.22 -5.31
N GLY A 8 -11.95 -33.03 -4.99
CA GLY A 8 -12.08 -31.85 -5.86
C GLY A 8 -10.87 -30.92 -5.99
N ARG A 9 -9.74 -31.16 -5.32
CA ARG A 9 -8.55 -30.28 -5.36
C ARG A 9 -7.35 -31.00 -6.00
N LYS A 10 -7.30 -31.00 -7.34
CA LYS A 10 -6.31 -31.76 -8.14
C LYS A 10 -4.84 -31.32 -8.03
N ASN A 11 -4.50 -30.20 -7.38
CA ASN A 11 -3.17 -29.57 -7.49
C ASN A 11 -2.43 -29.36 -6.14
N ARG A 12 -2.66 -30.20 -5.13
CA ARG A 12 -1.91 -30.10 -3.85
C ARG A 12 -0.87 -31.19 -3.73
N ILE A 13 0.40 -30.79 -3.71
CA ILE A 13 1.55 -31.67 -3.47
C ILE A 13 1.63 -31.95 -1.97
N ARG A 14 1.93 -33.21 -1.60
CA ARG A 14 2.33 -33.59 -0.25
C ARG A 14 3.84 -33.78 -0.25
N PRO A 15 4.61 -32.76 0.15
CA PRO A 15 6.06 -32.85 0.15
C PRO A 15 6.56 -33.64 1.37
N ASP A 16 7.73 -34.25 1.22
CA ASP A 16 8.47 -34.89 2.30
C ASP A 16 9.35 -33.84 2.96
N PHE A 17 8.90 -33.31 4.10
CA PHE A 17 9.64 -32.29 4.80
C PHE A 17 10.80 -32.89 5.61
N ILE A 18 11.98 -32.30 5.46
CA ILE A 18 13.21 -32.68 6.16
C ILE A 18 13.62 -31.51 7.07
N GLU A 19 14.19 -31.80 8.24
CA GLU A 19 14.70 -30.77 9.13
C GLU A 19 15.99 -30.17 8.55
N ASP A 20 15.99 -28.87 8.26
CA ASP A 20 17.15 -28.14 7.76
C ASP A 20 17.75 -27.26 8.88
N PRO A 21 19.01 -27.51 9.29
CA PRO A 21 19.73 -26.73 10.28
C PRO A 21 19.85 -25.23 9.94
N SER A 22 19.89 -24.89 8.65
CA SER A 22 20.03 -23.51 8.16
C SER A 22 18.77 -22.69 8.41
N PHE A 23 17.60 -23.35 8.29
CA PHE A 23 16.29 -22.71 8.48
C PHE A 23 15.68 -23.00 9.86
N LYS A 24 16.31 -23.89 10.64
CA LYS A 24 15.85 -24.38 11.97
C LYS A 24 14.42 -24.91 11.94
N ARG A 25 14.03 -25.58 10.84
CA ARG A 25 12.66 -26.03 10.58
C ARG A 25 12.60 -27.12 9.52
N LEU A 26 11.41 -27.66 9.35
CA LEU A 26 11.02 -28.56 8.28
C LEU A 26 10.88 -27.81 6.93
N THR A 27 11.70 -28.20 5.95
CA THR A 27 11.73 -27.66 4.58
C THR A 27 11.67 -28.77 3.53
N ASP A 28 11.19 -28.43 2.34
CA ASP A 28 11.23 -29.27 1.15
C ASP A 28 12.09 -28.57 0.08
N HIS A 29 13.15 -29.23 -0.35
CA HIS A 29 14.06 -28.72 -1.38
C HIS A 29 13.65 -29.15 -2.80
N ASN A 30 12.68 -30.05 -2.94
CA ASN A 30 12.22 -30.51 -4.25
C ASN A 30 11.21 -29.54 -4.84
N HIS A 31 10.31 -28.98 -4.03
CA HIS A 31 9.24 -28.11 -4.51
C HIS A 31 9.27 -26.72 -3.86
N THR A 32 8.63 -25.79 -4.56
CA THR A 32 8.31 -24.46 -4.02
C THR A 32 6.98 -24.48 -3.27
N ALA A 33 6.86 -23.62 -2.26
CA ALA A 33 5.59 -23.39 -1.58
C ALA A 33 4.97 -22.07 -2.03
N VAL A 34 3.63 -22.04 -2.07
CA VAL A 34 2.86 -20.88 -2.50
C VAL A 34 1.95 -20.41 -1.38
N HIS A 35 2.05 -19.14 -1.04
CA HIS A 35 1.17 -18.44 -0.12
C HIS A 35 0.13 -17.64 -0.90
N ILE A 36 -1.15 -17.96 -0.67
CA ILE A 36 -2.30 -17.21 -1.15
C ILE A 36 -2.95 -16.56 0.08
N PRO A 37 -3.10 -15.23 0.11
CA PRO A 37 -3.83 -14.53 1.16
C PRO A 37 -5.24 -15.08 1.33
N THR A 38 -5.74 -15.09 2.57
CA THR A 38 -7.03 -15.71 2.92
C THR A 38 -8.24 -15.00 2.31
N ASP A 39 -8.08 -13.75 1.91
CA ASP A 39 -9.06 -12.89 1.25
C ASP A 39 -9.11 -13.08 -0.28
N ILE A 40 -8.20 -13.87 -0.87
CA ILE A 40 -8.15 -14.14 -2.30
C ILE A 40 -8.62 -15.57 -2.60
N TYR A 41 -9.53 -15.71 -3.57
CA TYR A 41 -10.01 -17.01 -4.01
C TYR A 41 -8.98 -17.71 -4.91
N ASP A 42 -8.51 -18.88 -4.47
CA ASP A 42 -7.47 -19.68 -5.13
C ASP A 42 -7.91 -20.28 -6.48
N GLY A 43 -9.22 -20.44 -6.70
CA GLY A 43 -9.79 -20.91 -7.97
C GLY A 43 -10.03 -19.81 -9.01
N SER A 44 -9.64 -18.55 -8.73
CA SER A 44 -9.78 -17.46 -9.70
C SER A 44 -8.88 -17.69 -10.91
N THR A 45 -9.36 -17.38 -12.13
CA THR A 45 -8.58 -17.52 -13.37
C THR A 45 -7.28 -16.72 -13.33
N ILE A 46 -7.29 -15.56 -12.68
CA ILE A 46 -6.11 -14.71 -12.48
C ILE A 46 -5.06 -15.45 -11.65
N VAL A 47 -5.48 -16.06 -10.53
CA VAL A 47 -4.59 -16.81 -9.64
C VAL A 47 -4.08 -18.09 -10.29
N LEU A 48 -4.93 -18.81 -11.02
CA LEU A 48 -4.54 -20.03 -11.73
C LEU A 48 -3.52 -19.76 -12.84
N ASN A 49 -3.66 -18.66 -13.58
CA ASN A 49 -2.68 -18.27 -14.58
C ASN A 49 -1.32 -17.93 -13.94
N GLU A 50 -1.34 -17.23 -12.81
CA GLU A 50 -0.14 -16.92 -12.03
C GLU A 50 0.57 -18.16 -11.50
N LEU A 51 -0.19 -19.12 -10.97
CA LEU A 51 0.35 -20.41 -10.53
C LEU A 51 1.02 -21.17 -11.67
N ASN A 52 0.41 -21.13 -12.86
CA ASN A 52 0.88 -21.86 -14.04
C ASN A 52 2.20 -21.30 -14.59
N TRP A 53 2.31 -19.97 -14.78
CA TRP A 53 3.55 -19.41 -15.34
C TRP A 53 4.68 -19.35 -14.28
N SER A 54 4.34 -19.11 -13.00
CA SER A 54 5.34 -19.01 -11.93
C SER A 54 5.97 -20.35 -11.55
N GLU A 55 5.44 -21.47 -12.04
CA GLU A 55 6.04 -22.79 -11.87
C GLU A 55 7.45 -22.87 -12.49
N ALA A 56 7.70 -22.16 -13.59
CA ALA A 56 9.01 -22.10 -14.23
C ALA A 56 10.12 -21.48 -13.34
N LEU A 57 9.76 -20.78 -12.26
CA LEU A 57 10.74 -20.22 -11.32
C LEU A 57 11.38 -21.30 -10.44
N GLU A 58 10.76 -22.47 -10.31
CA GLU A 58 11.25 -23.56 -9.47
C GLU A 58 12.64 -24.05 -9.90
N ASP A 59 12.85 -24.22 -11.21
CA ASP A 59 14.15 -24.63 -11.77
C ASP A 59 15.23 -23.57 -11.51
N VAL A 60 14.87 -22.29 -11.56
CA VAL A 60 15.79 -21.18 -11.29
C VAL A 60 16.15 -21.15 -9.80
N PHE A 61 15.18 -21.31 -8.90
CA PHE A 61 15.43 -21.32 -7.46
C PHE A 61 16.31 -22.49 -7.03
N ARG A 62 16.09 -23.67 -7.62
CA ARG A 62 16.92 -24.86 -7.39
C ARG A 62 18.36 -24.61 -7.82
N LYS A 63 18.55 -24.09 -9.03
CA LYS A 63 19.88 -23.76 -9.57
C LYS A 63 20.62 -22.75 -8.70
N ASN A 64 19.96 -21.69 -8.23
CA ASN A 64 20.58 -20.69 -7.35
C ASN A 64 21.09 -21.31 -6.04
N ARG A 65 20.40 -22.33 -5.51
CA ARG A 65 20.78 -23.04 -4.29
C ARG A 65 21.89 -24.08 -4.53
N GLU A 66 21.89 -24.71 -5.70
CA GLU A 66 22.99 -25.58 -6.15
C GLU A 66 24.29 -24.78 -6.30
N ASP A 67 24.19 -23.54 -6.83
CA ASP A 67 25.30 -22.61 -6.97
C ASP A 67 25.77 -22.05 -5.60
N ASP A 68 24.84 -21.74 -4.68
CA ASP A 68 25.14 -21.25 -3.32
C ASP A 68 24.33 -21.98 -2.22
N PRO A 69 24.96 -22.96 -1.53
CA PRO A 69 24.36 -23.68 -0.41
C PRO A 69 24.16 -22.86 0.88
N THR A 70 24.54 -21.58 0.92
CA THR A 70 24.30 -20.69 2.07
C THR A 70 23.08 -19.80 1.91
N LEU A 71 22.50 -19.76 0.70
CA LEU A 71 21.38 -18.89 0.35
C LEU A 71 20.09 -19.27 1.11
N LEU A 72 19.51 -18.31 1.83
CA LEU A 72 18.26 -18.48 2.60
C LEU A 72 17.01 -18.44 1.68
N TRP A 73 15.92 -17.83 2.13
CA TRP A 73 14.66 -17.79 1.40
C TRP A 73 14.79 -17.05 0.07
N GLN A 74 14.36 -17.72 -1.00
CA GLN A 74 14.10 -17.08 -2.28
C GLN A 74 12.60 -16.88 -2.42
N VAL A 75 12.16 -15.67 -2.72
CA VAL A 75 10.73 -15.34 -2.79
C VAL A 75 10.40 -14.51 -4.03
N TYR A 76 9.33 -14.89 -4.70
CA TYR A 76 8.67 -14.10 -5.73
C TYR A 76 7.31 -13.65 -5.21
N GLY A 77 7.12 -12.33 -5.10
CA GLY A 77 5.82 -11.72 -4.81
C GLY A 77 5.14 -11.26 -6.11
N SER A 78 4.02 -11.87 -6.45
CA SER A 78 3.18 -11.46 -7.58
C SER A 78 2.39 -10.20 -7.24
N ALA A 79 2.15 -9.36 -8.25
CA ALA A 79 1.23 -8.23 -8.15
C ALA A 79 -0.22 -8.66 -7.82
N THR A 80 -0.56 -9.93 -8.06
CA THR A 80 -1.87 -10.51 -7.72
C THR A 80 -2.02 -10.84 -6.23
N GLY A 81 -0.98 -10.63 -5.41
CA GLY A 81 -0.98 -10.90 -3.97
C GLY A 81 -0.50 -12.32 -3.60
N LEU A 82 -0.20 -13.16 -4.59
CA LEU A 82 0.39 -14.48 -4.41
C LEU A 82 1.90 -14.36 -4.15
N ALA A 83 2.43 -15.17 -3.24
CA ALA A 83 3.87 -15.26 -3.03
C ALA A 83 4.35 -16.71 -3.16
N ARG A 84 5.38 -16.94 -3.97
CA ARG A 84 6.04 -18.24 -4.10
C ARG A 84 7.40 -18.18 -3.42
N TYR A 85 7.72 -19.14 -2.57
CA TYR A 85 8.99 -19.20 -1.86
C TYR A 85 9.66 -20.58 -1.93
N TYR A 86 10.98 -20.57 -1.92
CA TYR A 86 11.86 -21.73 -1.92
C TYR A 86 12.88 -21.63 -0.78
N PRO A 87 13.18 -22.72 -0.06
CA PRO A 87 12.56 -24.05 -0.14
C PRO A 87 11.09 -24.07 0.32
N GLY A 88 10.33 -25.10 -0.04
CA GLY A 88 8.93 -25.25 0.35
C GLY A 88 8.78 -25.47 1.86
N LYS A 89 7.74 -24.89 2.48
CA LYS A 89 7.38 -25.16 3.89
C LYS A 89 5.90 -24.91 4.18
N PRO A 90 5.37 -25.39 5.33
CA PRO A 90 4.02 -25.04 5.78
C PRO A 90 3.85 -23.52 5.97
N SER A 91 2.69 -23.01 5.55
CA SER A 91 2.46 -21.58 5.38
C SER A 91 2.33 -20.81 6.71
N ARG A 92 2.92 -19.61 6.74
CA ARG A 92 2.60 -18.49 7.65
C ARG A 92 2.70 -17.19 6.84
N GLN A 93 1.92 -16.19 7.24
CA GLN A 93 1.65 -14.96 6.46
C GLN A 93 2.90 -14.13 6.20
N ILE A 94 3.00 -13.57 4.98
CA ILE A 94 4.08 -12.66 4.54
C ILE A 94 3.46 -11.30 4.13
N ALA A 95 4.11 -10.18 4.46
CA ALA A 95 3.69 -8.83 4.08
C ALA A 95 4.83 -8.07 3.34
N ALA A 96 4.49 -7.25 2.33
CA ALA A 96 5.42 -6.48 1.49
C ALA A 96 5.34 -4.95 1.74
N ARG A 97 6.43 -4.19 1.47
CA ARG A 97 6.57 -2.73 1.70
C ARG A 97 7.45 -2.02 0.63
N SER A 98 7.27 -0.70 0.43
CA SER A 98 8.06 0.18 -0.49
C SER A 98 7.96 1.70 -0.13
N CYS A 99 8.96 2.53 -0.50
CA CYS A 99 9.19 3.96 -0.12
C CYS A 99 8.43 5.07 -0.90
N ARG A 100 8.02 6.22 -0.28
CA ARG A 100 7.21 7.40 -0.71
C ARG A 100 7.22 8.69 0.17
N VAL A 101 6.65 9.81 -0.33
CA VAL A 101 6.37 11.04 0.47
C VAL A 101 4.86 11.33 0.51
N PHE A 102 4.23 11.37 1.69
CA PHE A 102 2.76 11.31 1.87
C PHE A 102 2.15 12.58 2.48
N CYS A 103 1.07 13.11 1.89
CA CYS A 103 0.25 14.15 2.50
C CYS A 103 -1.22 13.74 2.44
N CYS A 104 -1.83 13.46 3.60
CA CYS A 104 -3.24 13.10 3.70
C CYS A 104 -4.10 14.30 4.09
N CYS A 105 -5.12 14.60 3.30
CA CYS A 105 -6.13 15.60 3.62
C CYS A 105 -7.45 14.89 3.95
N CYS A 106 -8.01 15.16 5.13
CA CYS A 106 -9.32 14.62 5.51
C CYS A 106 -10.39 15.73 5.54
N ARG A 107 -11.52 15.47 4.89
CA ARG A 107 -12.76 16.26 4.97
C ARG A 107 -13.49 15.93 6.28
N SER A 108 -14.14 16.93 6.89
CA SER A 108 -14.74 16.74 8.22
C SER A 108 -16.10 17.36 8.46
N GLY A 109 -16.67 18.10 7.52
CA GLY A 109 -17.96 18.75 7.78
C GLY A 109 -19.15 17.80 7.69
N SER A 110 -19.07 16.85 6.76
CA SER A 110 -20.10 15.86 6.45
C SER A 110 -19.79 14.47 7.03
N VAL A 111 -18.54 14.25 7.43
CA VAL A 111 -18.01 12.95 7.80
C VAL A 111 -18.16 12.73 9.30
N SER A 112 -19.36 12.38 9.76
CA SER A 112 -19.60 11.97 11.15
C SER A 112 -20.06 10.52 11.22
N GLY A 113 -19.81 9.85 12.35
CA GLY A 113 -20.20 8.45 12.54
C GLY A 113 -19.27 7.45 11.85
N LEU A 114 -19.84 6.51 11.08
CA LEU A 114 -19.13 5.37 10.50
C LEU A 114 -18.04 5.78 9.51
N THR A 115 -18.29 6.78 8.66
CA THR A 115 -17.32 7.22 7.65
C THR A 115 -16.06 7.81 8.27
N LEU A 116 -16.19 8.56 9.37
CA LEU A 116 -15.02 9.09 10.08
C LEU A 116 -14.16 7.97 10.65
N LYS A 117 -14.81 6.94 11.21
CA LYS A 117 -14.13 5.73 11.70
C LYS A 117 -13.38 5.02 10.56
N LEU A 118 -14.01 4.88 9.39
CA LEU A 118 -13.37 4.29 8.20
C LEU A 118 -12.17 5.11 7.73
N ILE A 119 -12.27 6.45 7.68
CA ILE A 119 -11.13 7.31 7.31
C ILE A 119 -9.99 7.14 8.30
N ARG A 120 -10.25 7.18 9.61
CA ARG A 120 -9.21 7.00 10.64
C ARG A 120 -8.47 5.69 10.47
N THR A 121 -9.19 4.59 10.26
CA THR A 121 -8.58 3.29 10.00
C THR A 121 -7.82 3.28 8.67
N SER A 122 -8.37 3.86 7.60
CA SER A 122 -7.73 3.91 6.28
C SER A 122 -6.42 4.69 6.29
N VAL A 123 -6.37 5.82 6.98
CA VAL A 123 -5.14 6.61 7.12
C VAL A 123 -4.12 5.87 7.98
N SER A 124 -4.54 5.20 9.06
CA SER A 124 -3.64 4.35 9.86
C SER A 124 -3.01 3.22 9.04
N GLU A 125 -3.82 2.50 8.25
CA GLU A 125 -3.34 1.43 7.35
C GLU A 125 -2.42 2.00 6.26
N MET A 126 -2.74 3.17 5.73
CA MET A 126 -1.91 3.85 4.73
C MET A 126 -0.55 4.25 5.31
N LEU A 127 -0.50 4.74 6.56
CA LEU A 127 0.76 5.05 7.25
C LEU A 127 1.61 3.78 7.47
N GLU A 128 1.02 2.59 7.59
CA GLU A 128 1.79 1.33 7.67
C GLU A 128 2.52 0.98 6.38
N THR A 129 2.06 1.50 5.24
CA THR A 129 2.71 1.27 3.93
C THR A 129 4.00 2.07 3.75
N LEU A 130 4.22 3.10 4.57
CA LEU A 130 5.38 3.98 4.48
C LEU A 130 6.61 3.38 5.17
N SER A 131 7.77 3.52 4.54
CA SER A 131 9.08 3.09 5.05
C SER A 131 9.79 4.21 5.82
N ASP A 132 11.06 4.03 6.19
CA ASP A 132 11.84 5.07 6.84
C ASP A 132 12.47 6.07 5.84
N ASP A 133 12.56 5.75 4.55
CA ASP A 133 13.05 6.70 3.52
C ASP A 133 12.00 7.77 3.16
N ASP A 134 10.84 7.66 3.79
CA ASP A 134 9.62 8.33 3.43
C ASP A 134 9.41 9.57 4.25
N TYR A 135 8.77 10.58 3.67
CA TYR A 135 8.44 11.81 4.39
C TYR A 135 6.94 12.04 4.38
N VAL A 136 6.34 12.22 5.53
CA VAL A 136 4.89 12.26 5.69
C VAL A 136 4.45 13.41 6.57
N ASN A 137 3.33 14.03 6.22
CA ASN A 137 2.53 14.82 7.14
C ASN A 137 1.05 14.49 6.94
N VAL A 138 0.25 14.69 7.98
CA VAL A 138 -1.21 14.54 7.91
C VAL A 138 -1.85 15.88 8.23
N VAL A 139 -2.73 16.32 7.34
CA VAL A 139 -3.33 17.65 7.35
C VAL A 139 -4.84 17.52 7.44
N TYR A 140 -5.44 18.40 8.22
CA TYR A 140 -6.88 18.47 8.37
C TYR A 140 -7.43 19.81 7.94
N VAL A 141 -8.41 19.76 7.03
CA VAL A 141 -8.84 20.92 6.25
C VAL A 141 -9.64 21.93 7.07
N THR A 142 -10.37 21.50 8.11
CA THR A 142 -11.33 22.40 8.79
C THR A 142 -10.68 23.43 9.72
N ASN A 143 -9.45 23.20 10.18
CA ASN A 143 -8.71 24.18 11.02
C ASN A 143 -7.41 24.70 10.41
N GLN A 144 -7.06 24.30 9.17
CA GLN A 144 -5.77 24.66 8.53
C GLN A 144 -4.56 24.45 9.47
N LYS A 145 -4.61 23.38 10.26
CA LYS A 145 -3.53 22.99 11.17
C LYS A 145 -3.15 21.55 10.91
N ALA A 146 -1.86 21.27 11.00
CA ALA A 146 -1.37 19.90 11.02
C ALA A 146 -2.04 19.14 12.18
N THR A 147 -2.38 17.87 11.96
CA THR A 147 -3.09 17.07 12.97
C THR A 147 -2.18 16.70 14.15
N ALA A 148 -0.88 16.62 13.89
CA ALA A 148 0.15 16.37 14.89
C ALA A 148 0.98 17.64 15.15
N CYS A 149 1.92 17.56 16.10
CA CYS A 149 2.89 18.62 16.40
C CYS A 149 3.90 18.93 15.27
N PHE A 150 3.61 18.51 14.03
CA PHE A 150 4.52 18.62 12.89
C PHE A 150 4.00 19.67 11.90
N ASP A 151 4.70 20.81 11.80
CA ASP A 151 4.38 21.88 10.85
C ASP A 151 4.90 21.60 9.43
N HIS A 152 5.62 20.49 9.22
CA HIS A 152 6.28 20.11 7.98
C HIS A 152 6.28 18.60 7.78
N LEU A 153 6.69 18.14 6.58
CA LEU A 153 6.87 16.73 6.25
C LEU A 153 8.00 16.12 7.10
N VAL A 154 7.68 15.10 7.90
CA VAL A 154 8.64 14.41 8.75
C VAL A 154 8.93 13.00 8.25
N GLN A 155 10.12 12.49 8.53
CA GLN A 155 10.49 11.12 8.17
C GLN A 155 9.50 10.12 8.79
N ALA A 156 9.03 9.14 8.03
CA ALA A 156 8.01 8.18 8.43
C ALA A 156 8.57 7.03 9.28
N ASN A 157 9.41 7.37 10.26
CA ASN A 157 9.96 6.43 11.23
C ASN A 157 8.85 5.86 12.13
N VAL A 158 9.11 4.71 12.75
CA VAL A 158 8.16 4.04 13.67
C VAL A 158 7.58 4.99 14.73
N ARG A 159 8.41 5.87 15.31
CA ARG A 159 8.00 6.87 16.31
C ARG A 159 7.07 7.94 15.73
N ASN A 160 7.42 8.52 14.59
CA ASN A 160 6.63 9.59 13.96
C ASN A 160 5.30 9.04 13.43
N LYS A 161 5.31 7.85 12.82
CA LYS A 161 4.10 7.14 12.40
C LYS A 161 3.15 6.89 13.57
N LYS A 162 3.68 6.50 14.74
CA LYS A 162 2.85 6.32 15.95
C LYS A 162 2.18 7.63 16.37
N LEU A 163 2.94 8.72 16.45
CA LEU A 163 2.38 10.05 16.79
C LEU A 163 1.31 10.51 15.79
N LEU A 164 1.55 10.31 14.49
CA LEU A 164 0.57 10.63 13.44
C LEU A 164 -0.70 9.78 13.56
N LYS A 165 -0.57 8.47 13.84
CA LYS A 165 -1.71 7.58 14.07
C LYS A 165 -2.53 8.00 15.28
N ASP A 166 -1.89 8.31 16.39
CA ASP A 166 -2.55 8.77 17.62
C ASP A 166 -3.29 10.09 17.38
N ALA A 167 -2.67 11.03 16.66
CA ALA A 167 -3.29 12.28 16.24
C ALA A 167 -4.52 12.04 15.35
N VAL A 168 -4.43 11.11 14.38
CA VAL A 168 -5.53 10.75 13.48
C VAL A 168 -6.72 10.18 14.23
N GLN A 169 -6.49 9.35 15.26
CA GLN A 169 -7.58 8.77 16.06
C GLN A 169 -8.38 9.83 16.84
N ASN A 170 -7.73 10.94 17.21
CA ASN A 170 -8.34 12.03 17.97
C ASN A 170 -9.06 13.09 17.11
N ILE A 171 -9.04 12.97 15.77
CA ILE A 171 -9.66 13.94 14.86
C ILE A 171 -11.18 13.98 15.05
N THR A 172 -11.75 15.14 15.40
CA THR A 172 -13.21 15.33 15.49
C THR A 172 -13.75 16.15 14.32
N ALA A 173 -14.75 15.59 13.64
CA ALA A 173 -15.43 16.20 12.50
C ALA A 173 -16.28 17.40 12.92
N LYS A 174 -15.85 18.62 12.58
CA LYS A 174 -16.58 19.88 12.81
C LYS A 174 -16.32 20.90 11.69
N GLY A 175 -17.34 21.67 11.31
CA GLY A 175 -17.22 22.81 10.38
C GLY A 175 -17.60 22.50 8.93
N ILE A 176 -17.32 23.43 8.01
CA ILE A 176 -17.59 23.30 6.57
C ILE A 176 -16.28 22.95 5.86
N THR A 177 -16.36 22.13 4.82
CA THR A 177 -15.20 21.69 4.04
C THR A 177 -14.90 22.63 2.89
N ASN A 178 -13.66 23.11 2.81
CA ASN A 178 -13.18 23.95 1.71
C ASN A 178 -11.97 23.28 1.05
N TYR A 179 -12.18 22.67 -0.12
CA TYR A 179 -11.11 21.97 -0.85
C TYR A 179 -10.00 22.90 -1.29
N THR A 180 -10.36 24.11 -1.73
CA THR A 180 -9.43 25.14 -2.19
C THR A 180 -8.36 25.43 -1.12
N LYS A 181 -8.77 25.70 0.13
CA LYS A 181 -7.84 25.93 1.25
C LYS A 181 -7.05 24.67 1.64
N GLY A 182 -7.69 23.50 1.57
CA GLY A 182 -7.03 22.23 1.87
C GLY A 182 -5.88 21.92 0.90
N PHE A 183 -6.11 22.12 -0.39
CA PHE A 183 -5.09 21.93 -1.42
C PHE A 183 -4.02 23.01 -1.38
N GLU A 184 -4.37 24.27 -1.15
CA GLU A 184 -3.40 25.36 -0.99
C GLU A 184 -2.38 25.03 0.12
N PHE A 185 -2.86 24.64 1.30
CA PHE A 185 -2.00 24.21 2.40
C PHE A 185 -1.16 22.97 2.05
N ALA A 186 -1.75 21.98 1.36
CA ALA A 186 -1.01 20.78 0.96
C ALA A 186 0.12 21.11 -0.04
N PHE A 187 -0.11 22.03 -0.98
CA PHE A 187 0.91 22.50 -1.90
C PHE A 187 1.99 23.32 -1.20
N GLU A 188 1.63 24.16 -0.23
CA GLU A 188 2.58 24.89 0.60
C GLU A 188 3.50 23.91 1.34
N GLN A 189 2.94 22.89 2.01
CA GLN A 189 3.70 21.82 2.68
C GLN A 189 4.64 21.07 1.71
N LEU A 190 4.21 20.84 0.47
CA LEU A 190 5.03 20.22 -0.56
C LEU A 190 6.05 21.17 -1.20
N SER A 191 5.89 22.47 -1.04
CA SER A 191 6.80 23.49 -1.59
C SER A 191 7.93 23.85 -0.62
N THR A 192 7.75 23.65 0.69
CA THR A 192 8.76 23.95 1.71
C THR A 192 10.07 23.20 1.43
N THR A 193 11.16 23.97 1.27
CA THR A 193 12.52 23.48 0.95
C THR A 193 13.44 23.37 2.16
N ASN A 194 13.06 23.94 3.30
CA ASN A 194 13.93 24.11 4.47
C ASN A 194 14.09 22.85 5.34
N VAL A 195 13.62 21.69 4.87
CA VAL A 195 13.62 20.42 5.62
C VAL A 195 14.22 19.32 4.73
N SER A 196 14.89 18.35 5.35
CA SER A 196 15.31 17.11 4.67
C SER A 196 14.11 16.44 4.01
N ARG A 197 14.25 15.99 2.76
CA ARG A 197 13.17 15.38 1.97
C ARG A 197 13.72 14.30 1.03
N ALA A 198 12.88 13.33 0.69
CA ALA A 198 13.23 12.31 -0.31
C ALA A 198 13.32 12.84 -1.75
N ASN A 199 12.90 14.09 -2.03
CA ASN A 199 12.88 14.77 -3.34
C ASN A 199 12.49 13.89 -4.55
N CYS A 200 11.58 12.93 -4.31
CA CYS A 200 11.15 11.92 -5.27
C CYS A 200 9.70 12.21 -5.70
N ASN A 201 8.86 11.18 -5.79
CA ASN A 201 7.44 11.30 -6.10
C ASN A 201 6.72 12.17 -5.05
N LYS A 202 6.16 13.30 -5.50
CA LYS A 202 5.30 14.16 -4.68
C LYS A 202 3.84 13.73 -4.87
N ILE A 203 3.20 13.29 -3.79
CA ILE A 203 1.82 12.81 -3.83
C ILE A 203 0.96 13.49 -2.77
N ILE A 204 -0.29 13.77 -3.13
CA ILE A 204 -1.35 14.21 -2.21
C ILE A 204 -2.44 13.15 -2.25
N MET A 205 -2.93 12.75 -1.09
CA MET A 205 -4.06 11.84 -0.95
C MET A 205 -5.20 12.53 -0.21
N LEU A 206 -6.37 12.54 -0.81
CA LEU A 206 -7.58 13.14 -0.24
C LEU A 206 -8.56 12.04 0.16
N PHE A 207 -8.91 11.98 1.45
CA PHE A 207 -9.96 11.11 1.98
C PHE A 207 -11.22 11.92 2.24
N THR A 208 -12.31 11.56 1.56
CA THR A 208 -13.55 12.33 1.54
C THR A 208 -14.75 11.44 1.30
N ASP A 209 -15.93 11.88 1.71
CA ASP A 209 -17.22 11.23 1.49
C ASP A 209 -17.92 11.73 0.21
N GLY A 210 -17.15 12.19 -0.79
CA GLY A 210 -17.69 12.93 -1.94
C GLY A 210 -17.51 14.44 -1.81
N GLY A 211 -17.92 15.19 -2.84
CA GLY A 211 -17.79 16.65 -2.88
C GLY A 211 -18.32 17.27 -4.16
N GLU A 212 -18.85 18.49 -4.07
CA GLU A 212 -19.47 19.20 -5.21
C GLU A 212 -18.48 20.07 -5.98
N GLU A 213 -17.40 20.53 -5.33
CA GLU A 213 -16.40 21.44 -5.91
C GLU A 213 -15.16 20.69 -6.43
N ARG A 214 -14.64 21.11 -7.59
CA ARG A 214 -13.45 20.53 -8.24
C ARG A 214 -12.12 21.21 -7.89
N ALA A 215 -12.14 22.33 -7.17
CA ALA A 215 -10.97 23.15 -6.83
C ALA A 215 -10.02 23.44 -8.03
N GLN A 216 -10.59 23.58 -9.23
CA GLN A 216 -9.84 23.66 -10.50
C GLN A 216 -8.81 24.80 -10.50
N ALA A 217 -9.18 25.98 -10.00
CA ALA A 217 -8.29 27.14 -9.97
C ALA A 217 -6.99 26.90 -9.18
N ILE A 218 -7.05 26.14 -8.08
CA ILE A 218 -5.85 25.82 -7.27
C ILE A 218 -4.99 24.78 -7.96
N LEU A 219 -5.62 23.76 -8.56
CA LEU A 219 -4.90 22.70 -9.27
C LEU A 219 -4.16 23.25 -10.49
N GLU A 220 -4.77 24.17 -11.24
CA GLU A 220 -4.13 24.85 -12.36
C GLU A 220 -3.01 25.80 -11.91
N LYS A 221 -3.21 26.54 -10.81
CA LYS A 221 -2.20 27.46 -10.27
C LYS A 221 -0.95 26.74 -9.74
N TYR A 222 -1.12 25.70 -8.92
CA TYR A 222 -0.01 25.05 -8.22
C TYR A 222 0.56 23.82 -8.93
N ASN A 223 -0.21 23.18 -9.83
CA ASN A 223 0.16 21.92 -10.47
C ASN A 223 -0.09 21.89 -11.98
N ALA A 224 0.10 23.01 -12.70
CA ALA A 224 -0.01 23.09 -14.16
C ALA A 224 0.83 22.00 -14.88
N ASP A 225 2.06 21.79 -14.43
CA ASP A 225 2.98 20.79 -14.97
C ASP A 225 2.62 19.33 -14.61
N LYS A 226 1.65 19.14 -13.72
CA LYS A 226 1.25 17.83 -13.16
C LYS A 226 2.42 17.07 -12.54
N LYS A 227 3.29 17.80 -11.83
CA LYS A 227 4.43 17.26 -11.08
C LYS A 227 3.99 16.53 -9.81
N VAL A 228 2.92 17.00 -9.19
CA VAL A 228 2.30 16.36 -8.02
C VAL A 228 1.18 15.43 -8.49
N ARG A 229 1.14 14.21 -7.97
CA ARG A 229 0.03 13.28 -8.25
C ARG A 229 -1.02 13.35 -7.15
N ILE A 230 -2.29 13.35 -7.52
CA ILE A 230 -3.40 13.47 -6.56
C ILE A 230 -4.25 12.21 -6.60
N PHE A 231 -4.32 11.52 -5.48
CA PHE A 231 -5.19 10.36 -5.28
C PHE A 231 -6.40 10.78 -4.46
N THR A 232 -7.58 10.31 -4.85
CA THR A 232 -8.82 10.61 -4.16
C THR A 232 -9.50 9.33 -3.70
N PHE A 233 -9.91 9.30 -2.44
CA PHE A 233 -10.55 8.16 -1.80
C PHE A 233 -11.96 8.57 -1.38
N SER A 234 -12.97 7.93 -1.99
CA SER A 234 -14.36 8.02 -1.56
C SER A 234 -14.59 7.01 -0.45
N VAL A 235 -14.85 7.47 0.77
CA VAL A 235 -14.98 6.59 1.94
C VAL A 235 -16.41 6.54 2.44
N GLY A 236 -16.85 5.33 2.79
CA GLY A 236 -18.19 5.05 3.32
C GLY A 236 -19.25 4.88 2.23
N GLN A 237 -20.44 4.45 2.65
CA GLN A 237 -21.62 4.42 1.80
C GLN A 237 -22.33 5.76 1.93
N HIS A 238 -22.37 6.51 0.83
CA HIS A 238 -23.00 7.82 0.76
C HIS A 238 -23.58 8.09 -0.63
N ASN A 239 -24.53 9.00 -0.69
CA ASN A 239 -25.19 9.42 -1.94
C ASN A 239 -24.59 10.71 -2.53
N TYR A 240 -23.54 11.27 -1.92
CA TYR A 240 -22.85 12.44 -2.46
C TYR A 240 -22.20 12.14 -3.82
N ASP A 241 -22.14 13.17 -4.67
CA ASP A 241 -21.52 13.06 -5.99
C ASP A 241 -20.02 12.77 -5.87
N LYS A 242 -19.58 11.81 -6.68
CA LYS A 242 -18.19 11.35 -6.81
C LYS A 242 -17.50 11.94 -8.05
N GLY A 243 -18.26 12.53 -8.97
CA GLY A 243 -17.74 13.09 -10.22
C GLY A 243 -16.61 14.11 -10.01
N PRO A 244 -16.74 15.09 -9.10
CA PRO A 244 -15.69 16.07 -8.86
C PRO A 244 -14.38 15.45 -8.33
N ILE A 245 -14.47 14.49 -7.40
CA ILE A 245 -13.29 13.85 -6.82
C ILE A 245 -12.60 12.88 -7.79
N GLN A 246 -13.37 12.23 -8.67
CA GLN A 246 -12.82 11.45 -9.79
C GLN A 246 -12.09 12.35 -10.78
N TRP A 247 -12.69 13.49 -11.13
CA TRP A 247 -12.07 14.46 -12.04
C TRP A 247 -10.74 15.00 -11.49
N MET A 248 -10.66 15.26 -10.18
CA MET A 248 -9.41 15.69 -9.53
C MET A 248 -8.29 14.64 -9.66
N ALA A 249 -8.60 13.35 -9.47
CA ALA A 249 -7.61 12.29 -9.63
C ALA A 249 -7.17 12.12 -11.09
N CYS A 250 -8.12 12.09 -12.03
CA CYS A 250 -7.85 11.95 -13.47
C CYS A 250 -7.00 13.10 -14.02
N SER A 251 -7.32 14.34 -13.63
CA SER A 251 -6.62 15.54 -14.13
C SER A 251 -5.16 15.61 -13.69
N ASN A 252 -4.84 15.00 -12.54
CA ASN A 252 -3.53 15.07 -11.87
C ASN A 252 -2.73 13.75 -11.91
N LYS A 253 -2.97 12.88 -12.90
CA LYS A 253 -2.23 11.61 -13.10
C LYS A 253 -2.21 10.70 -11.85
N GLY A 254 -3.26 10.78 -11.03
CA GLY A 254 -3.44 9.90 -9.88
C GLY A 254 -4.43 8.79 -10.18
N TYR A 255 -5.17 8.39 -9.16
CA TYR A 255 -6.20 7.37 -9.26
C TYR A 255 -7.29 7.58 -8.21
N PHE A 256 -8.46 7.03 -8.50
CA PHE A 256 -9.65 7.11 -7.65
C PHE A 256 -9.93 5.75 -7.02
N TYR A 257 -10.19 5.74 -5.71
CA TYR A 257 -10.47 4.53 -4.95
C TYR A 257 -11.76 4.69 -4.15
N GLU A 258 -12.50 3.58 -4.00
CA GLU A 258 -13.71 3.53 -3.17
C GLU A 258 -13.52 2.57 -2.00
N ILE A 259 -13.78 3.06 -0.78
CA ILE A 259 -13.68 2.30 0.46
C ILE A 259 -15.06 2.25 1.11
N PRO A 260 -15.94 1.29 0.73
CA PRO A 260 -17.28 1.19 1.29
C PRO A 260 -17.29 0.63 2.73
N SER A 261 -16.29 -0.17 3.10
CA SER A 261 -16.26 -0.92 4.36
C SER A 261 -14.82 -1.19 4.84
N ILE A 262 -14.70 -1.69 6.08
CA ILE A 262 -13.40 -2.02 6.69
C ILE A 262 -12.63 -3.07 5.88
N GLY A 263 -13.32 -4.08 5.35
CA GLY A 263 -12.68 -5.14 4.56
C GLY A 263 -12.04 -4.64 3.27
N ALA A 264 -12.54 -3.53 2.71
CA ALA A 264 -11.99 -2.92 1.51
C ALA A 264 -10.78 -2.01 1.78
N ILE A 265 -10.48 -1.68 3.04
CA ILE A 265 -9.40 -0.74 3.38
C ILE A 265 -8.06 -1.31 2.94
N ARG A 266 -7.74 -2.54 3.35
CA ARG A 266 -6.42 -3.15 3.17
C ARG A 266 -5.96 -3.19 1.71
N ILE A 267 -6.88 -3.48 0.80
CA ILE A 267 -6.57 -3.60 -0.64
C ILE A 267 -6.38 -2.21 -1.23
N ASN A 268 -7.37 -1.32 -1.06
CA ASN A 268 -7.34 0.02 -1.65
C ASN A 268 -6.21 0.91 -1.13
N THR A 269 -5.77 0.72 0.12
CA THR A 269 -4.65 1.49 0.67
C THR A 269 -3.29 1.02 0.18
N GLN A 270 -3.19 -0.07 -0.59
CA GLN A 270 -1.93 -0.58 -1.14
C GLN A 270 -1.83 -0.40 -2.66
N GLU A 271 -2.94 -0.46 -3.40
CA GLU A 271 -3.00 -0.41 -4.87
C GLU A 271 -2.39 0.84 -5.52
N TYR A 272 -2.25 1.94 -4.77
CA TYR A 272 -1.58 3.14 -5.29
C TYR A 272 -0.10 2.90 -5.68
N LEU A 273 0.50 1.78 -5.23
CA LEU A 273 1.82 1.29 -5.69
C LEU A 273 1.87 1.10 -7.20
N ASP A 274 0.84 0.52 -7.78
CA ASP A 274 0.82 0.19 -9.20
C ASP A 274 0.90 1.44 -10.07
N VAL A 275 0.32 2.55 -9.59
CA VAL A 275 0.35 3.84 -10.28
C VAL A 275 1.73 4.49 -10.17
N LEU A 276 2.38 4.38 -9.01
CA LEU A 276 3.72 4.95 -8.80
C LEU A 276 4.83 4.12 -9.48
N GLY A 277 4.62 2.82 -9.68
CA GLY A 277 5.56 1.95 -10.40
C GLY A 277 5.65 2.22 -11.90
N ARG A 278 4.66 2.88 -12.52
CA ARG A 278 4.60 3.06 -14.00
C ARG A 278 5.86 3.70 -14.61
N PRO A 279 6.41 4.82 -14.10
CA PRO A 279 7.64 5.40 -14.66
C PRO A 279 8.87 4.53 -14.46
N MET A 280 8.89 3.73 -13.38
CA MET A 280 9.99 2.81 -13.10
C MET A 280 10.03 1.69 -14.15
N VAL A 281 8.87 1.16 -14.54
CA VAL A 281 8.77 0.15 -15.60
C VAL A 281 9.22 0.71 -16.96
N LEU A 282 8.92 1.98 -17.25
CA LEU A 282 9.36 2.65 -18.49
C LEU A 282 10.88 2.84 -18.58
N ALA A 283 11.57 2.94 -17.44
CA ALA A 283 13.03 3.04 -17.39
C ALA A 283 13.74 1.67 -17.61
N ASP A 284 12.97 0.57 -17.66
CA ASP A 284 13.40 -0.82 -17.92
C ASP A 284 14.75 -1.18 -17.24
N LYS A 285 15.84 -1.29 -18.01
CA LYS A 285 17.15 -1.73 -17.49
C LYS A 285 17.74 -0.79 -16.44
N GLN A 286 17.49 0.52 -16.55
CA GLN A 286 18.04 1.49 -15.60
C GLN A 286 17.39 1.39 -14.21
N ALA A 287 16.14 0.89 -14.15
CA ALA A 287 15.40 0.73 -12.91
C ALA A 287 15.64 -0.61 -12.21
N LYS A 288 16.23 -1.61 -12.88
CA LYS A 288 16.53 -2.94 -12.32
C LYS A 288 17.77 -2.89 -11.43
N GLN A 289 17.68 -2.17 -10.32
CA GLN A 289 18.73 -2.05 -9.32
C GLN A 289 18.35 -2.83 -8.06
N VAL A 290 19.31 -3.58 -7.51
CA VAL A 290 19.11 -4.32 -6.27
C VAL A 290 19.11 -3.34 -5.09
N GLN A 291 18.09 -3.42 -4.25
CA GLN A 291 17.96 -2.62 -3.04
C GLN A 291 17.91 -3.54 -1.82
N TRP A 292 18.54 -3.11 -0.73
CA TRP A 292 18.55 -3.81 0.55
C TRP A 292 17.60 -3.15 1.52
N THR A 293 16.82 -3.95 2.24
CA THR A 293 15.89 -3.48 3.27
C THR A 293 16.60 -3.32 4.61
N ASN A 294 16.03 -2.49 5.49
CA ASN A 294 16.45 -2.41 6.90
C ASN A 294 16.26 -3.76 7.59
N VAL A 295 16.96 -4.01 8.70
CA VAL A 295 16.79 -5.25 9.46
C VAL A 295 15.36 -5.37 9.97
N TYR A 296 14.70 -6.50 9.68
CA TYR A 296 13.37 -6.85 10.17
C TYR A 296 13.33 -8.31 10.62
N LEU A 297 12.38 -8.64 11.49
CA LEU A 297 12.10 -10.04 11.84
C LEU A 297 11.47 -10.72 10.62
N ASP A 298 12.12 -11.77 10.14
CA ASP A 298 11.60 -12.58 9.04
C ASP A 298 10.20 -13.10 9.42
N ALA A 299 9.25 -12.96 8.49
CA ALA A 299 7.86 -13.39 8.65
C ALA A 299 7.72 -14.89 8.91
N LEU A 300 8.79 -15.63 8.62
CA LEU A 300 8.85 -17.07 8.78
C LEU A 300 9.44 -17.47 10.14
N VAL A 301 10.03 -16.58 10.94
CA VAL A 301 10.55 -16.89 12.30
C VAL A 301 9.42 -17.18 13.28
#